data_AF-A0A3B0MLR7-F1
#
_entry.id   AF-A0A3B0MLR7-F1
#
_cell.length_a   1.000
_cell.length_b   1.000
_cell.length_c   1.000
_cell.angle_alpha   90.00
_cell.angle_beta   90.00
_cell.angle_gamma   90.00
#
_symmetry.space_group_name_H-M   'P 1'
#
loop_
_entity.id
_entity.type
_entity.pdbx_description
1 polymer ?
#
loop_
_entity_poly.entity_id
_entity_poly.type
_entity_poly.pdbx_seq_one_letter_code
_entity_poly.pdbx_strand_id
1 'polypeptide(L)'
;MRNRVEVKGLSELEAALKKLGDQIAVKVLGKAGVEAMKPVLADMKSNAGYNVLNTNEHMRDSIKIRTQSPLNDNKTQTVVTVRVNPSKQHAMKARARVWYG
;
A
#
# COMPACT_ATOMS: atom_id res chain seq x y z
N MET A 1 24.15 36.46 38.79
CA MET A 1 24.14 34.99 38.60
C MET A 1 23.15 34.66 37.49
N ARG A 2 23.59 34.12 36.34
CA ARG A 2 22.67 33.63 35.29
C ARG A 2 22.39 32.16 35.54
N ASN A 3 21.18 31.81 35.94
CA ASN A 3 20.76 30.41 36.03
C ASN A 3 20.71 29.83 34.61
N ARG A 4 21.52 28.79 34.34
CA ARG A 4 21.38 27.94 33.15
C ARG A 4 20.36 26.86 33.47
N VAL A 5 19.28 26.81 32.72
CA VAL A 5 18.32 25.71 32.77
C VAL A 5 18.68 24.72 31.67
N GLU A 6 18.93 23.47 32.04
CA GLU A 6 19.23 22.38 31.12
C GLU A 6 17.93 21.61 30.82
N VAL A 7 17.39 21.76 29.61
CA VAL A 7 16.17 21.06 29.19
C VAL A 7 16.55 19.73 28.57
N LYS A 8 16.10 18.62 29.19
CA LYS A 8 16.31 17.24 28.71
C LYS A 8 15.00 16.67 28.17
N GLY A 9 15.08 15.71 27.26
CA GLY A 9 13.92 14.97 26.73
C GLY A 9 13.13 15.63 25.59
N LEU A 10 13.47 16.87 25.19
CA LEU A 10 12.78 17.53 24.06
C LEU A 10 13.04 16.82 22.72
N SER A 11 14.26 16.32 22.51
CA SER A 11 14.62 15.54 21.32
C SER A 11 13.90 14.19 21.24
N GLU A 12 13.73 13.53 22.39
CA GLU A 12 13.00 12.26 22.52
C GLU A 12 11.51 12.46 22.25
N LEU A 13 10.94 13.57 22.75
CA LEU A 13 9.57 13.98 22.46
C LEU A 13 9.37 14.27 20.96
N GLU A 14 10.28 15.01 20.34
CA GLU A 14 10.23 15.29 18.90
C GLU A 14 10.24 13.99 18.09
N ALA A 15 11.13 13.05 18.42
CA ALA A 15 11.21 11.75 17.76
C ALA A 15 9.90 10.93 17.93
N ALA A 16 9.32 10.94 19.13
CA ALA A 16 8.06 10.26 19.40
C ALA A 16 6.89 10.87 18.61
N LEU A 17 6.82 12.21 18.55
CA LEU A 17 5.79 12.93 17.80
C LEU A 17 5.90 12.68 16.28
N LYS A 18 7.11 12.71 15.73
CA LYS A 18 7.36 12.38 14.32
C LYS A 18 6.90 10.97 13.98
N LYS A 19 7.32 9.99 14.79
CA LYS A 19 6.92 8.58 14.61
C LYS A 19 5.41 8.39 14.68
N LEU A 20 4.74 9.08 15.61
CA LEU A 20 3.29 9.04 15.72
C LEU A 20 2.61 9.65 14.48
N GLY A 21 3.11 10.80 14.01
CA GLY A 21 2.63 11.45 12.78
C GLY A 21 2.73 10.53 11.56
N ASP A 22 3.88 9.89 11.37
CA ASP A 22 4.12 8.96 10.26
C ASP A 22 3.14 7.77 10.30
N GLN A 23 2.94 7.17 11.48
CA GLN A 23 2.02 6.06 11.65
C GLN A 23 0.56 6.44 11.32
N ILE A 24 0.14 7.63 11.75
CA ILE A 24 -1.19 8.15 11.46
C ILE A 24 -1.33 8.41 9.95
N ALA A 25 -0.33 9.04 9.34
CA ALA A 25 -0.32 9.33 7.90
C ALA A 25 -0.45 8.05 7.06
N VAL A 26 0.33 7.01 7.36
CA VAL A 26 0.24 5.69 6.69
C VAL A 26 -1.14 5.10 6.82
N LYS A 27 -1.72 5.13 8.02
CA LYS A 27 -3.02 4.53 8.30
C LYS A 27 -4.14 5.25 7.55
N VAL A 28 -4.14 6.58 7.57
CA VAL A 28 -5.18 7.39 6.93
C VAL A 28 -5.07 7.29 5.40
N LEU A 29 -3.89 7.53 4.85
CA LEU A 29 -3.66 7.46 3.40
C LEU A 29 -3.85 6.05 2.86
N GLY A 30 -3.40 5.03 3.61
CA GLY A 30 -3.59 3.63 3.23
C GLY A 30 -5.07 3.24 3.17
N LYS A 31 -5.88 3.65 4.16
CA LYS A 31 -7.33 3.40 4.14
C LYS A 31 -8.00 4.15 2.99
N ALA A 32 -7.72 5.44 2.82
CA ALA A 32 -8.28 6.25 1.75
C ALA A 32 -7.94 5.67 0.36
N GLY A 33 -6.68 5.26 0.17
CA GLY A 33 -6.24 4.63 -1.08
C GLY A 33 -6.89 3.26 -1.32
N VAL A 34 -7.10 2.44 -0.28
CA VAL A 34 -7.84 1.17 -0.44
C VAL A 34 -9.28 1.43 -0.88
N GLU A 35 -9.97 2.38 -0.25
CA GLU A 35 -11.33 2.75 -0.63
C GLU A 35 -11.41 3.27 -2.06
N ALA A 36 -10.48 4.15 -2.45
CA ALA A 36 -10.39 4.69 -3.79
C ALA A 36 -10.13 3.61 -4.87
N MET A 37 -9.45 2.52 -4.52
CA MET A 37 -9.11 1.44 -5.46
C MET A 37 -10.16 0.34 -5.56
N LYS A 38 -11.26 0.41 -4.81
CA LYS A 38 -12.38 -0.57 -4.89
C LYS A 38 -13.00 -0.67 -6.30
N PRO A 39 -13.24 0.42 -7.05
CA PRO A 39 -13.77 0.33 -8.41
C PRO A 39 -12.81 -0.41 -9.34
N VAL A 40 -11.51 -0.15 -9.23
CA VAL A 40 -10.46 -0.83 -10.02
C VAL A 40 -10.41 -2.33 -9.69
N LEU A 41 -10.57 -2.69 -8.41
CA LEU A 41 -10.67 -4.09 -8.01
C LEU A 41 -11.87 -4.79 -8.65
N ALA A 42 -13.04 -4.13 -8.67
CA ALA A 42 -14.24 -4.68 -9.28
C ALA A 42 -14.07 -4.89 -10.79
N ASP A 43 -13.55 -3.89 -11.49
CA ASP A 43 -13.29 -3.96 -12.93
C ASP A 43 -12.28 -5.06 -13.28
N MET A 44 -11.14 -5.10 -12.59
CA MET A 44 -10.12 -6.13 -12.82
C MET A 44 -10.64 -7.55 -12.55
N LYS A 45 -11.53 -7.74 -11.55
CA LYS A 45 -12.18 -9.03 -11.30
C LYS A 45 -13.21 -9.38 -12.35
N SER A 46 -13.97 -8.41 -12.86
CA SER A 46 -14.95 -8.62 -13.92
C SER A 46 -14.27 -9.09 -15.20
N ASN A 47 -13.14 -8.47 -15.53
CA ASN A 47 -12.40 -8.72 -16.77
C ASN A 47 -11.36 -9.85 -16.67
N ALA A 48 -11.21 -10.46 -15.48
CA ALA A 48 -10.33 -11.60 -15.29
C ALA A 48 -10.95 -12.88 -15.85
N GLY A 49 -10.15 -13.64 -16.61
CA GLY A 49 -10.57 -14.94 -17.15
C GLY A 49 -10.99 -15.90 -16.04
N TYR A 50 -12.18 -16.49 -16.20
CA TYR A 50 -12.78 -17.46 -15.29
C TYR A 50 -13.10 -18.73 -16.07
N ASN A 51 -12.70 -19.89 -15.53
CA ASN A 51 -12.98 -21.19 -16.14
C ASN A 51 -13.59 -22.11 -15.08
N VAL A 52 -14.89 -22.37 -15.19
CA VAL A 52 -15.69 -23.17 -14.25
C VAL A 52 -15.16 -24.60 -14.07
N LEU A 53 -14.44 -25.13 -15.07
CA LEU A 53 -13.94 -26.51 -15.07
C LEU A 53 -12.58 -26.67 -14.38
N ASN A 54 -11.92 -25.56 -14.04
CA ASN A 54 -10.61 -25.61 -13.38
C ASN A 54 -10.78 -25.49 -11.86
N THR A 55 -10.35 -26.49 -11.10
CA THR A 55 -10.43 -26.52 -9.64
C THR A 55 -9.28 -25.76 -8.94
N ASN A 56 -8.30 -25.25 -9.70
CA ASN A 56 -7.18 -24.48 -9.16
C ASN A 56 -7.53 -22.99 -8.96
N GLU A 57 -6.75 -22.27 -8.13
CA GLU A 57 -6.93 -20.84 -7.86
C GLU A 57 -7.11 -20.04 -9.18
N HIS A 58 -8.25 -19.38 -9.34
CA HIS A 58 -8.48 -18.54 -10.51
C HIS A 58 -7.77 -17.19 -10.36
N MET A 59 -7.37 -16.61 -11.50
CA MET A 59 -6.78 -15.28 -11.53
C MET A 59 -7.70 -14.26 -10.85
N ARG A 60 -9.02 -14.34 -11.10
CA ARG A 60 -10.07 -13.50 -10.50
C ARG A 60 -9.99 -13.48 -8.96
N ASP A 61 -9.85 -14.65 -8.35
CA ASP A 61 -9.88 -14.79 -6.88
C ASP A 61 -8.59 -14.27 -6.23
N SER A 62 -7.50 -14.30 -7.00
CA SER A 62 -6.19 -13.82 -6.54
C SER A 62 -6.01 -12.30 -6.60
N ILE A 63 -6.90 -11.56 -7.29
CA ILE A 63 -6.83 -10.10 -7.42
C ILE A 63 -7.25 -9.44 -6.11
N LYS A 64 -6.33 -8.66 -5.54
CA LYS A 64 -6.55 -7.91 -4.31
C LYS A 64 -5.81 -6.59 -4.30
N ILE A 65 -6.34 -5.66 -3.51
CA ILE A 65 -5.66 -4.42 -3.18
C ILE A 65 -4.51 -4.74 -2.23
N ARG A 66 -3.35 -4.14 -2.49
CA ARG A 66 -2.16 -4.25 -1.66
C ARG A 66 -1.63 -2.85 -1.38
N THR A 67 -1.28 -2.62 -0.13
CA THR A 67 -0.66 -1.39 0.34
C THR A 67 0.77 -1.66 0.75
N GLN A 68 1.68 -0.75 0.43
CA GLN A 68 3.07 -0.78 0.89
C GLN A 68 3.43 0.61 1.38
N SER A 69 4.09 0.72 2.52
CA SER A 69 4.62 2.01 3.00
C SER A 69 6.14 2.01 2.89
N PRO A 70 6.71 2.78 1.95
CA PRO A 70 8.15 2.92 1.81
C PRO A 70 8.66 4.13 2.60
N LEU A 71 8.06 4.47 3.75
CA LEU A 71 8.41 5.67 4.54
C LEU A 71 9.88 5.72 4.97
N ASN A 72 10.56 4.57 5.00
CA ASN A 72 11.98 4.44 5.31
C ASN A 72 12.87 4.36 4.04
N ASP A 73 12.30 4.50 2.85
CA ASP A 73 13.02 4.45 1.58
C ASP A 73 13.40 5.87 1.16
N ASN A 74 14.66 6.25 1.36
CA ASN A 74 15.19 7.59 1.08
C ASN A 74 15.14 8.00 -0.41
N LYS A 75 14.64 7.13 -1.29
CA LYS A 75 14.56 7.36 -2.73
C LYS A 75 13.31 8.10 -3.17
N THR A 76 12.22 8.06 -2.40
CA THR A 76 10.95 8.70 -2.78
C THR A 76 10.26 9.33 -1.58
N GLN A 77 9.58 10.46 -1.79
CA GLN A 77 8.72 11.08 -0.77
C GLN A 77 7.36 10.36 -0.61
N THR A 78 7.28 9.08 -0.98
CA THR A 78 6.02 8.34 -1.01
C THR A 78 5.68 7.81 0.39
N VAL A 79 4.54 8.23 0.93
CA VAL A 79 4.07 7.75 2.25
C VAL A 79 3.45 6.36 2.15
N VAL A 80 2.60 6.14 1.14
CA VAL A 80 1.94 4.87 0.85
C VAL A 80 1.78 4.66 -0.65
N THR A 81 2.10 3.46 -1.11
CA THR A 81 1.75 2.96 -2.44
C THR A 81 0.58 2.00 -2.32
N VAL A 82 -0.50 2.25 -3.08
CA VAL A 82 -1.67 1.35 -3.17
C VAL A 82 -1.78 0.81 -4.58
N ARG A 83 -1.95 -0.51 -4.72
CA ARG A 83 -2.05 -1.18 -6.03
C ARG A 83 -3.07 -2.31 -6.00
N VAL A 84 -3.77 -2.52 -7.11
CA VAL A 84 -4.61 -3.72 -7.33
C VAL A 84 -3.82 -4.66 -8.23
N ASN A 85 -3.60 -5.90 -7.79
CA ASN A 85 -2.91 -6.90 -8.60
C ASN A 85 -3.29 -8.32 -8.18
N PRO A 86 -3.23 -9.30 -9.11
CA PRO A 86 -3.34 -10.72 -8.79
C PRO A 86 -2.15 -11.23 -7.95
N SER A 87 -2.24 -12.47 -7.46
CA SER A 87 -1.14 -13.11 -6.73
C SER A 87 0.12 -13.23 -7.60
N LYS A 88 1.31 -13.39 -6.98
CA LYS A 88 2.58 -13.52 -7.73
C LYS A 88 2.54 -14.66 -8.76
N GLN A 89 1.84 -15.76 -8.44
CA GLN A 89 1.63 -16.89 -9.34
C GLN A 89 0.87 -16.52 -10.62
N HIS A 90 0.02 -15.49 -10.56
CA HIS A 90 -0.81 -15.03 -11.65
C HIS A 90 -0.38 -13.67 -12.25
N ALA A 91 0.60 -13.00 -11.65
CA ALA A 91 1.09 -11.68 -12.06
C ALA A 91 1.68 -11.67 -13.49
N MET A 92 2.32 -12.75 -13.91
CA MET A 92 2.90 -12.88 -15.25
C MET A 92 1.83 -12.95 -16.34
N LYS A 93 0.71 -13.65 -16.08
CA LYS A 93 -0.43 -13.74 -17.01
C LYS A 93 -1.19 -12.41 -17.12
N ALA A 94 -1.33 -11.69 -16.02
CA ALA A 94 -1.99 -10.38 -16.01
C ALA A 94 -1.19 -9.31 -16.75
N ARG A 95 0.15 -9.33 -16.64
CA ARG A 95 1.02 -8.46 -17.44
C ARG A 95 0.84 -8.73 -18.93
N ALA A 96 0.87 -10.00 -19.36
CA ALA A 96 0.70 -10.33 -20.77
C ALA A 96 -0.60 -9.79 -21.39
N ARG A 97 -1.69 -9.72 -20.62
CA ARG A 97 -2.98 -9.18 -21.11
C ARG A 97 -2.93 -7.66 -21.38
N VAL A 98 -2.15 -6.89 -20.61
CA VAL A 98 -2.02 -5.42 -20.78
C VAL A 98 -1.24 -5.04 -22.04
N TRP A 99 -0.35 -5.90 -22.52
CA TRP A 99 0.49 -5.61 -23.70
C TRP A 99 -0.16 -5.96 -25.05
N TYR A 100 -1.26 -6.71 -25.04
CA TYR A 100 -1.95 -7.20 -26.24
C TYR A 100 -3.40 -6.69 -26.36
N GLY A 101 -3.76 -5.68 -25.57
CA GLY A 101 -5.06 -5.02 -25.59
C GLY A 101 -4.99 -3.68 -26.30
#